data_AF-Q4UG96-F1
#
_entry.id   AF-Q4UG96-F1
#
_cell.length_a   1.000
_cell.length_b   1.000
_cell.length_c   1.000
_cell.angle_alpha   90.00
_cell.angle_beta   90.00
_cell.angle_gamma   90.00
#
_symmetry.space_group_name_H-M   'P 1'
#
loop_
_entity.id
_entity.type
_entity.pdbx_description
1 polymer ?
#
loop_
_entity_poly.entity_id
_entity_poly.type
_entity_poly.pdbx_seq_one_letter_code
_entity_poly.pdbx_strand_id
1 'polypeptide(L)'
;MTYLTLDCNKLLSIDDLCLVGLSKVHISIEPELAKKINLNLEELNSVEKCNNSTDFEVPFVDIEYLKSRMICCNVLQQALRWKPKPNSLFITKLVKALNTNSYFNRFPAETTLYNGDYTYTQSPGIPRMLSTVTSPKSDLKNPSEVLQKEVGLSSDELNSLVNSQTEFLSNVSVLGSLMKTMSNLSDLNMGLLCEALSVPYDFLLLPELQKIPNVMETVRNLLWLTEDSKLIPKKGGDKTVKSLVSTQLVHNAELRSLAQSILKEVSKVFSSICSNLVQPELQNVVNKAWSASLDSQLNALLYSLKNVTVLYNELLPLMFSKYSESYNNVRIIQLNIFYIILI
;
A
#
# COMPACT_ATOMS: atom_id res chain seq x y z
N MET A 1 -15.25 -10.29 13.63
CA MET A 1 -15.07 -9.79 12.25
C MET A 1 -15.27 -8.29 12.28
N THR A 2 -14.29 -7.52 11.82
CA THR A 2 -14.33 -6.05 11.89
C THR A 2 -15.06 -5.50 10.66
N TYR A 3 -15.88 -4.47 10.87
CA TYR A 3 -16.61 -3.78 9.81
C TYR A 3 -16.18 -2.32 9.75
N LEU A 4 -16.00 -1.82 8.53
CA LEU A 4 -15.94 -0.40 8.20
C LEU A 4 -17.31 0.02 7.70
N THR A 5 -17.89 1.04 8.33
CA THR A 5 -19.20 1.57 7.95
C THR A 5 -19.01 2.74 7.00
N LEU A 6 -19.58 2.61 5.80
CA LEU A 6 -19.70 3.70 4.84
C LEU A 6 -20.91 4.54 5.19
N ASP A 7 -20.64 5.81 5.50
CA ASP A 7 -21.66 6.81 5.83
C ASP A 7 -21.76 7.90 4.73
N CYS A 8 -22.72 8.80 4.90
CA CYS A 8 -23.00 9.87 3.93
C CYS A 8 -21.93 10.99 3.90
N ASN A 9 -21.11 11.11 4.93
CA ASN A 9 -20.37 12.32 5.27
C ASN A 9 -18.85 12.15 5.16
N LYS A 10 -18.32 10.96 5.44
CA LYS A 10 -16.90 10.66 5.55
C LYS A 10 -16.46 9.71 4.44
N LEU A 11 -15.36 10.07 3.77
CA LEU A 11 -14.61 9.18 2.89
C LEU A 11 -13.75 8.23 3.73
N LEU A 12 -13.69 6.96 3.34
CA LEU A 12 -12.73 6.03 3.90
C LEU A 12 -11.33 6.52 3.57
N SER A 13 -10.43 6.44 4.55
CA SER A 13 -9.02 6.73 4.33
C SER A 13 -8.40 5.69 3.40
N ILE A 14 -7.25 6.01 2.79
CA ILE A 14 -6.53 5.03 1.97
C ILE A 14 -6.15 3.79 2.79
N ASP A 15 -5.80 3.99 4.07
CA ASP A 15 -5.50 2.88 4.99
C ASP A 15 -6.74 1.97 5.19
N ASP A 16 -7.93 2.55 5.38
CA ASP A 16 -9.20 1.80 5.50
C ASP A 16 -9.49 1.01 4.23
N LEU A 17 -9.29 1.62 3.06
CA LEU A 17 -9.49 0.96 1.76
C LEU A 17 -8.51 -0.18 1.55
N CYS A 18 -7.26 -0.02 1.97
CA CYS A 18 -6.27 -1.09 1.92
C CYS A 18 -6.65 -2.28 2.83
N LEU A 19 -7.22 -2.03 4.02
CA LEU A 19 -7.70 -3.09 4.89
C LEU A 19 -8.86 -3.89 4.24
N VAL A 20 -9.77 -3.20 3.56
CA VAL A 20 -10.81 -3.86 2.75
C VAL A 20 -10.18 -4.58 1.56
N GLY A 21 -9.24 -3.95 0.86
CA GLY A 21 -8.52 -4.53 -0.28
C GLY A 21 -7.80 -5.83 0.06
N LEU A 22 -7.21 -5.92 1.26
CA LEU A 22 -6.56 -7.11 1.80
C LEU A 22 -7.54 -8.13 2.42
N SER A 23 -8.85 -7.89 2.30
CA SER A 23 -9.91 -8.72 2.87
C SER A 23 -9.79 -8.91 4.38
N LYS A 24 -9.21 -7.93 5.08
CA LYS A 24 -9.07 -7.94 6.54
C LYS A 24 -10.28 -7.36 7.25
N VAL A 25 -11.03 -6.52 6.56
CA VAL A 25 -12.19 -5.80 7.08
C VAL A 25 -13.31 -5.82 6.05
N HIS A 26 -14.54 -5.95 6.53
CA HIS A 26 -15.74 -5.93 5.69
C HIS A 26 -16.34 -4.53 5.59
N ILE A 27 -17.08 -4.29 4.52
CA ILE A 27 -17.85 -3.08 4.32
C ILE A 27 -19.27 -3.30 4.84
N SER A 28 -19.77 -2.32 5.59
CA SER A 28 -21.17 -2.14 5.91
C SER A 28 -21.63 -0.78 5.40
N ILE A 29 -22.92 -0.64 5.06
CA ILE A 29 -23.50 0.64 4.63
C ILE A 29 -24.42 1.13 5.73
N GLU A 30 -24.26 2.40 6.11
CA GLU A 30 -25.11 3.04 7.11
C GLU A 30 -26.58 3.08 6.64
N PRO A 31 -27.56 2.82 7.52
CA PRO A 31 -28.97 2.83 7.14
C PRO A 31 -29.46 4.14 6.52
N GLU A 32 -28.95 5.29 6.98
CA GLU A 32 -29.29 6.58 6.39
C GLU A 32 -28.78 6.73 4.96
N LEU A 33 -27.53 6.29 4.72
CA LEU A 33 -26.96 6.25 3.38
C LEU A 33 -27.79 5.34 2.48
N ALA A 34 -28.08 4.12 2.94
CA ALA A 34 -28.87 3.13 2.20
C ALA A 34 -30.25 3.67 1.81
N LYS A 35 -30.96 4.33 2.74
CA LYS A 35 -32.24 5.02 2.43
C LYS A 35 -32.06 6.11 1.37
N LYS A 36 -31.02 6.94 1.49
CA LYS A 36 -30.77 8.01 0.51
C LYS A 36 -30.51 7.45 -0.89
N ILE A 37 -29.88 6.27 -1.01
CA ILE A 37 -29.52 5.65 -2.30
C ILE A 37 -30.49 4.54 -2.74
N ASN A 38 -31.66 4.41 -2.10
CA ASN A 38 -32.66 3.38 -2.38
C ASN A 38 -32.08 1.95 -2.40
N LEU A 39 -31.22 1.65 -1.42
CA LEU A 39 -30.56 0.36 -1.27
C LEU A 39 -31.30 -0.51 -0.25
N ASN A 40 -31.61 -1.75 -0.63
CA ASN A 40 -32.21 -2.72 0.27
C ASN A 40 -31.13 -3.36 1.15
N LEU A 41 -31.12 -3.04 2.45
CA LEU A 41 -30.15 -3.61 3.40
C LEU A 41 -30.36 -5.10 3.67
N GLU A 42 -31.58 -5.62 3.51
CA GLU A 42 -31.86 -7.04 3.74
C GLU A 42 -31.14 -7.92 2.71
N GLU A 43 -31.03 -7.45 1.46
CA GLU A 43 -30.26 -8.11 0.41
C GLU A 43 -28.74 -8.11 0.68
N LEU A 44 -28.24 -7.09 1.40
CA LEU A 44 -26.83 -7.02 1.81
C LEU A 44 -26.53 -7.90 3.03
N ASN A 45 -27.47 -7.98 3.97
CA ASN A 45 -27.31 -8.71 5.23
C ASN A 45 -27.66 -10.20 5.12
N SER A 46 -28.37 -10.62 4.07
CA SER A 46 -28.69 -12.03 3.78
C SER A 46 -27.49 -12.85 3.27
N VAL A 47 -26.34 -12.20 3.06
CA VAL A 47 -25.12 -12.89 2.66
C VAL A 47 -24.62 -13.72 3.84
N GLU A 48 -24.50 -15.04 3.63
CA GLU A 48 -23.88 -15.96 4.58
C GLU A 48 -22.55 -15.35 5.05
N LYS A 49 -22.43 -15.15 6.37
CA LYS A 49 -21.14 -14.84 6.98
C LYS A 49 -20.21 -15.96 6.57
N CYS A 50 -19.30 -15.67 5.64
CA CYS A 50 -18.28 -16.63 5.24
C CYS A 50 -17.67 -17.17 6.53
N ASN A 51 -17.73 -18.50 6.68
CA ASN A 51 -17.00 -19.16 7.73
C ASN A 51 -15.57 -18.64 7.70
N ASN A 52 -14.92 -18.56 8.86
CA ASN A 52 -13.49 -18.32 8.96
C ASN A 52 -12.72 -19.51 8.34
N SER A 53 -12.99 -19.85 7.08
CA SER A 53 -12.17 -20.77 6.33
C SER A 53 -10.85 -20.03 6.14
N THR A 54 -9.92 -20.36 7.03
CA THR A 54 -8.49 -20.24 6.79
C THR A 54 -8.07 -21.00 5.52
N ASP A 55 -8.98 -21.75 4.87
CA ASP A 55 -8.84 -22.36 3.53
C ASP A 55 -8.84 -21.33 2.39
N PHE A 56 -8.27 -20.15 2.60
CA PHE A 56 -7.79 -19.37 1.48
C PHE A 56 -6.44 -19.95 1.06
N GLU A 57 -6.47 -21.03 0.27
CA GLU A 57 -5.35 -21.50 -0.54
C GLU A 57 -5.02 -20.50 -1.67
N VAL A 58 -4.89 -19.21 -1.35
CA VAL A 58 -4.25 -18.25 -2.24
C VAL A 58 -2.85 -18.02 -1.68
N PRO A 59 -1.83 -18.75 -2.18
CA PRO A 59 -0.46 -18.60 -1.73
C PRO A 59 0.00 -17.19 -2.10
N PHE A 60 0.14 -16.32 -1.10
CA PHE A 60 0.37 -14.88 -1.27
C PHE A 60 -0.78 -14.16 -2.01
N VAL A 61 -1.37 -13.14 -1.38
CA VAL A 61 -2.28 -12.22 -2.07
C VAL A 61 -1.49 -11.58 -3.22
N ASP A 62 -1.84 -11.94 -4.45
CA ASP A 62 -1.26 -11.37 -5.65
C ASP A 62 -1.47 -9.85 -5.66
N ILE A 63 -0.44 -9.08 -6.02
CA ILE A 63 -0.56 -7.62 -6.10
C ILE A 63 -1.66 -7.21 -7.08
N GLU A 64 -1.88 -7.98 -8.15
CA GLU A 64 -2.95 -7.72 -9.12
C GLU A 64 -4.35 -8.00 -8.55
N TYR A 65 -4.43 -8.90 -7.57
CA TYR A 65 -5.66 -9.15 -6.82
C TYR A 65 -5.99 -7.99 -5.88
N LEU A 66 -4.98 -7.52 -5.13
CA LEU A 66 -5.11 -6.36 -4.26
C LEU A 66 -5.50 -5.11 -5.06
N LYS A 67 -4.86 -4.89 -6.22
CA LYS A 67 -5.20 -3.80 -7.14
C LYS A 67 -6.66 -3.86 -7.56
N SER A 68 -7.15 -5.02 -7.98
CA SER A 68 -8.54 -5.19 -8.40
C SER A 68 -9.53 -4.83 -7.29
N ARG A 69 -9.27 -5.30 -6.07
CA ARG A 69 -10.10 -4.96 -4.91
C ARG A 69 -10.01 -3.48 -4.55
N MET A 70 -8.83 -2.87 -4.62
CA MET A 70 -8.65 -1.44 -4.38
C MET A 70 -9.40 -0.57 -5.39
N ILE A 71 -9.37 -0.94 -6.68
CA ILE A 71 -10.16 -0.27 -7.72
C ILE A 71 -11.65 -0.41 -7.40
N CYS A 72 -12.13 -1.60 -7.05
CA CYS A 72 -13.53 -1.79 -6.65
C CYS A 72 -13.92 -0.96 -5.43
N CYS A 73 -13.03 -0.83 -4.43
CA CYS A 73 -13.28 0.02 -3.26
C CYS A 73 -13.39 1.51 -3.66
N ASN A 74 -12.51 1.97 -4.55
CA ASN A 74 -12.53 3.34 -5.07
C ASN A 74 -13.78 3.63 -5.90
N VAL A 75 -14.15 2.72 -6.80
CA VAL A 75 -15.38 2.80 -7.60
C VAL A 75 -16.61 2.80 -6.70
N LEU A 76 -16.67 1.95 -5.67
CA LEU A 76 -17.78 1.95 -4.71
C LEU A 76 -17.93 3.30 -4.01
N GLN A 77 -16.81 3.86 -3.54
CA GLN A 77 -16.83 5.16 -2.87
C GLN A 77 -17.24 6.32 -3.79
N GLN A 78 -16.86 6.27 -5.07
CA GLN A 78 -17.32 7.24 -6.07
C GLN A 78 -18.82 7.04 -6.35
N ALA A 79 -19.25 5.80 -6.59
CA ALA A 79 -20.64 5.45 -6.91
C ALA A 79 -21.63 5.88 -5.81
N LEU A 80 -21.27 5.72 -4.54
CA LEU A 80 -22.12 6.14 -3.41
C LEU A 80 -22.37 7.66 -3.36
N ARG A 81 -21.50 8.46 -3.99
CA ARG A 81 -21.52 9.93 -3.95
C ARG A 81 -21.86 10.57 -5.30
N TRP A 82 -21.91 9.77 -6.35
CA TRP A 82 -22.27 10.17 -7.70
C TRP A 82 -23.69 10.76 -7.75
N LYS A 83 -23.88 11.77 -8.59
CA LYS A 83 -25.16 12.46 -8.83
C LYS A 83 -25.40 12.62 -10.34
N PRO A 84 -26.51 12.11 -10.91
CA PRO A 84 -27.57 11.30 -10.27
C PRO A 84 -27.02 9.97 -9.73
N LYS A 85 -27.73 9.31 -8.81
CA LYS A 85 -27.19 8.12 -8.14
C LYS A 85 -27.24 6.89 -9.05
N PRO A 86 -26.17 6.07 -9.08
CA PRO A 86 -26.13 4.86 -9.88
C PRO A 86 -27.10 3.82 -9.32
N ASN A 87 -27.45 2.85 -10.15
CA ASN A 87 -28.36 1.78 -9.82
C ASN A 87 -27.94 1.04 -8.52
N SER A 88 -28.88 0.86 -7.60
CA SER A 88 -28.61 0.20 -6.31
C SER A 88 -28.14 -1.24 -6.46
N LEU A 89 -28.51 -1.93 -7.55
CA LEU A 89 -28.05 -3.27 -7.87
C LEU A 89 -26.53 -3.33 -8.08
N PHE A 90 -25.94 -2.34 -8.73
CA PHE A 90 -24.49 -2.25 -8.91
C PHE A 90 -23.77 -2.19 -7.55
N ILE A 91 -24.25 -1.31 -6.66
CA ILE A 91 -23.71 -1.12 -5.30
C ILE A 91 -23.85 -2.42 -4.49
N THR A 92 -25.02 -3.07 -4.50
CA THR A 92 -25.26 -4.34 -3.80
C THR A 92 -24.29 -5.42 -4.25
N LYS A 93 -24.14 -5.62 -5.57
CA LYS A 93 -23.24 -6.65 -6.12
C LYS A 93 -21.77 -6.36 -5.78
N LEU A 94 -21.35 -5.10 -5.85
CA LEU A 94 -19.98 -4.69 -5.57
C LEU A 94 -19.60 -4.87 -4.09
N VAL A 95 -20.49 -4.47 -3.17
CA VAL A 95 -20.30 -4.68 -1.72
C VAL A 95 -20.27 -6.18 -1.40
N LYS A 96 -21.18 -6.95 -1.98
CA LYS A 96 -21.20 -8.41 -1.80
C LYS A 96 -19.88 -9.01 -2.22
N ALA A 97 -19.41 -8.73 -3.44
CA ALA A 97 -18.16 -9.28 -3.91
C ALA A 97 -16.95 -8.88 -3.05
N LEU A 98 -16.86 -7.62 -2.61
CA LEU A 98 -15.81 -7.16 -1.70
C LEU A 98 -15.82 -7.93 -0.37
N ASN A 99 -17.00 -8.17 0.21
CA ASN A 99 -17.12 -8.89 1.48
C ASN A 99 -16.93 -10.41 1.35
N THR A 100 -17.34 -11.00 0.24
CA THR A 100 -17.25 -12.46 0.03
C THR A 100 -15.98 -12.87 -0.72
N ASN A 101 -15.15 -11.89 -1.10
CA ASN A 101 -13.94 -12.11 -1.88
C ASN A 101 -14.18 -12.83 -3.22
N SER A 102 -15.42 -12.79 -3.71
CA SER A 102 -15.88 -13.64 -4.81
C SER A 102 -15.55 -13.03 -6.15
N TYR A 103 -15.14 -13.89 -7.10
CA TYR A 103 -15.02 -13.54 -8.53
C TYR A 103 -14.02 -12.41 -8.85
N PHE A 104 -13.15 -12.07 -7.90
CA PHE A 104 -11.98 -11.27 -8.19
C PHE A 104 -10.93 -12.13 -8.89
N ASN A 105 -10.51 -11.68 -10.06
CA ASN A 105 -9.39 -12.24 -10.80
C ASN A 105 -8.21 -11.26 -10.75
N ARG A 106 -7.05 -11.66 -11.29
CA ARG A 106 -5.94 -10.74 -11.55
C ARG A 106 -6.44 -9.58 -12.42
N PHE A 107 -6.01 -8.36 -12.09
CA PHE A 107 -6.30 -7.21 -12.93
C PHE A 107 -5.77 -7.48 -14.35
N PRO A 108 -6.53 -7.18 -15.42
CA PRO A 108 -6.08 -7.42 -16.78
C PRO A 108 -4.75 -6.72 -17.04
N ALA A 109 -3.82 -7.40 -17.72
CA ALA A 109 -2.53 -6.82 -18.12
C ALA A 109 -2.65 -5.67 -19.14
N GLU A 110 -3.87 -5.32 -19.55
CA GLU A 110 -4.18 -4.13 -20.33
C GLU A 110 -4.08 -2.88 -19.45
N THR A 111 -2.86 -2.57 -19.04
CA THR A 111 -2.58 -1.37 -18.24
C THR A 111 -2.58 -0.14 -19.13
N THR A 112 -3.27 0.90 -18.69
CA THR A 112 -3.11 2.23 -19.26
C THR A 112 -1.71 2.72 -18.86
N LEU A 113 -0.78 2.86 -19.82
CA LEU A 113 0.55 3.42 -19.52
C LEU A 113 0.38 4.88 -19.09
N TYR A 114 0.66 5.16 -17.82
CA TYR A 114 0.72 6.52 -17.33
C TYR A 114 1.87 7.26 -18.01
N ASN A 115 1.55 8.31 -18.76
CA ASN A 115 2.50 9.09 -19.56
C ASN A 115 2.76 10.50 -19.00
N GLY A 116 2.44 10.73 -17.72
CA GLY A 116 2.52 12.06 -17.10
C GLY A 116 1.24 12.89 -17.25
N ASP A 117 0.17 12.32 -17.78
CA ASP A 117 -1.13 12.99 -17.91
C ASP A 117 -2.28 12.19 -17.30
N TYR A 118 -3.09 12.88 -16.49
CA TYR A 118 -4.31 12.40 -15.85
C TYR A 118 -5.54 12.53 -16.75
N THR A 119 -5.37 13.02 -17.98
CA THR A 119 -6.49 13.19 -18.90
C THR A 119 -7.22 11.87 -19.15
N TYR A 120 -8.52 12.02 -19.39
CA TYR A 120 -9.61 11.03 -19.45
C TYR A 120 -9.41 9.90 -20.47
N THR A 121 -8.33 9.16 -20.35
CA THR A 121 -8.17 7.89 -21.05
C THR A 121 -9.01 6.86 -20.32
N GLN A 122 -9.86 6.12 -21.03
CA GLN A 122 -10.63 5.06 -20.39
C GLN A 122 -9.70 3.90 -20.09
N SER A 123 -9.75 3.39 -18.86
CA SER A 123 -9.07 2.13 -18.53
C SER A 123 -9.86 0.98 -19.16
N PRO A 124 -9.30 0.20 -20.09
CA PRO A 124 -10.00 -0.96 -20.64
C PRO A 124 -10.11 -2.11 -19.62
N GLY A 125 -9.25 -2.12 -18.60
CA GLY A 125 -9.21 -3.15 -17.55
C GLY A 125 -10.32 -3.03 -16.51
N ILE A 126 -10.72 -1.81 -16.13
CA ILE A 126 -11.74 -1.59 -15.09
C ILE A 126 -13.13 -2.14 -15.50
N PRO A 127 -13.69 -1.91 -16.71
CA PRO A 127 -15.00 -2.44 -17.08
C PRO A 127 -15.02 -3.96 -17.05
N ARG A 128 -13.94 -4.61 -17.52
CA ARG A 128 -13.80 -6.08 -17.51
C ARG A 128 -13.74 -6.63 -16.10
N MET A 129 -13.00 -5.97 -15.22
CA MET A 129 -12.93 -6.34 -13.82
C MET A 129 -14.31 -6.18 -13.17
N LEU A 130 -14.97 -5.03 -13.33
CA LEU A 130 -16.30 -4.79 -12.78
C LEU A 130 -17.35 -5.75 -13.35
N SER A 131 -17.32 -6.07 -14.64
CA SER A 131 -18.24 -7.02 -15.25
C SER A 131 -18.04 -8.43 -14.68
N THR A 132 -16.80 -8.84 -14.44
CA THR A 132 -16.50 -10.14 -13.81
C THR A 132 -17.02 -10.20 -12.37
N VAL A 133 -16.77 -9.13 -11.60
CA VAL A 133 -17.13 -9.04 -10.18
C VAL A 133 -18.65 -8.96 -9.99
N THR A 134 -19.35 -8.27 -10.89
CA THR A 134 -20.81 -8.06 -10.79
C THR A 134 -21.62 -9.03 -11.65
N SER A 135 -20.99 -9.74 -12.59
CA SER A 135 -21.59 -10.79 -13.39
C SER A 135 -20.56 -11.86 -13.80
N PRO A 136 -20.25 -12.79 -12.89
CA PRO A 136 -19.23 -13.82 -13.14
C PRO A 136 -19.60 -14.85 -14.21
N LYS A 137 -20.87 -14.87 -14.68
CA LYS A 137 -21.36 -15.79 -15.71
C LYS A 137 -21.47 -15.13 -17.10
N SER A 138 -21.14 -13.84 -17.23
CA SER A 138 -21.33 -13.08 -18.46
C SER A 138 -20.20 -13.32 -19.49
N ASP A 139 -20.52 -13.16 -20.77
CA ASP A 139 -19.53 -13.17 -21.85
C ASP A 139 -18.67 -11.90 -21.77
N LEU A 140 -17.37 -12.07 -21.48
CA LEU A 140 -16.42 -10.98 -21.25
C LEU A 140 -16.03 -10.21 -22.52
N LYS A 141 -16.57 -10.57 -23.69
CA LYS A 141 -16.29 -9.87 -24.96
C LYS A 141 -16.74 -8.41 -24.96
N ASN A 142 -17.87 -8.09 -24.31
CA ASN A 142 -18.43 -6.74 -24.23
C ASN A 142 -18.73 -6.32 -22.77
N PRO A 143 -17.69 -6.01 -21.96
CA PRO A 143 -17.85 -5.74 -20.53
C PRO A 143 -18.76 -4.55 -20.23
N SER A 144 -18.71 -3.50 -21.07
CA SER A 144 -19.57 -2.32 -20.93
C SER A 144 -21.05 -2.66 -21.15
N GLU A 145 -21.34 -3.53 -22.12
CA GLU A 145 -22.71 -3.98 -22.40
C GLU A 145 -23.27 -4.83 -21.26
N VAL A 146 -22.44 -5.70 -20.68
CA VAL A 146 -22.80 -6.46 -19.46
C VAL A 146 -23.14 -5.52 -18.32
N LEU A 147 -22.30 -4.51 -18.07
CA LEU A 147 -22.53 -3.55 -16.99
C LEU A 147 -23.82 -2.73 -17.20
N GLN A 148 -24.11 -2.36 -18.44
CA GLN A 148 -25.35 -1.65 -18.77
C GLN A 148 -26.59 -2.55 -18.60
N LYS A 149 -26.55 -3.79 -19.08
CA LYS A 149 -27.71 -4.69 -19.08
C LYS A 149 -27.97 -5.34 -17.73
N GLU A 150 -26.92 -5.75 -17.00
CA GLU A 150 -27.07 -6.59 -15.81
C GLU A 150 -27.02 -5.84 -14.49
N VAL A 151 -26.42 -4.65 -14.47
CA VAL A 151 -26.38 -3.79 -13.28
C VAL A 151 -26.94 -2.40 -13.55
N GLY A 152 -27.41 -2.13 -14.78
CA GLY A 152 -28.18 -0.94 -15.09
C GLY A 152 -27.39 0.36 -15.05
N LEU A 153 -26.07 0.32 -15.25
CA LEU A 153 -25.25 1.53 -15.37
C LEU A 153 -25.52 2.18 -16.72
N SER A 154 -25.79 3.49 -16.75
CA SER A 154 -25.83 4.25 -18.00
C SER A 154 -24.42 4.43 -18.58
N SER A 155 -24.34 4.80 -19.87
CA SER A 155 -23.05 5.09 -20.52
C SER A 155 -22.29 6.22 -19.80
N ASP A 156 -22.99 7.26 -19.35
CA ASP A 156 -22.37 8.40 -18.67
C ASP A 156 -21.84 8.02 -17.29
N GLU A 157 -22.59 7.22 -16.53
CA GLU A 157 -22.15 6.67 -15.25
C GLU A 157 -20.92 5.78 -15.41
N LEU A 158 -20.96 4.87 -16.39
CA LEU A 158 -19.85 3.98 -16.67
C LEU A 158 -18.60 4.78 -17.06
N ASN A 159 -18.73 5.76 -17.95
CA ASN A 159 -17.60 6.58 -18.40
C ASN A 159 -16.96 7.35 -17.25
N SER A 160 -17.73 7.77 -16.26
CA SER A 160 -17.17 8.51 -15.14
C SER A 160 -16.56 7.62 -14.05
N LEU A 161 -17.21 6.51 -13.71
CA LEU A 161 -16.71 5.57 -12.70
C LEU A 161 -15.46 4.81 -13.17
N VAL A 162 -15.28 4.69 -14.49
CA VAL A 162 -14.23 3.88 -15.12
C VAL A 162 -13.13 4.72 -15.77
N ASN A 163 -12.90 5.92 -15.25
CA ASN A 163 -11.81 6.76 -15.71
C ASN A 163 -10.43 6.18 -15.30
N SER A 164 -9.39 6.37 -16.12
CA SER A 164 -8.01 5.95 -15.82
C SER A 164 -7.46 6.53 -14.52
N GLN A 165 -7.97 7.68 -14.08
CA GLN A 165 -7.63 8.25 -12.78
C GLN A 165 -7.93 7.28 -11.63
N THR A 166 -9.03 6.52 -11.72
CA THR A 166 -9.37 5.53 -10.69
C THR A 166 -8.37 4.37 -10.67
N GLU A 167 -7.91 3.89 -11.84
CA GLU A 167 -6.86 2.88 -11.94
C GLU A 167 -5.55 3.41 -11.34
N PHE A 168 -5.12 4.59 -11.78
CA PHE A 168 -3.88 5.23 -11.35
C PHE A 168 -3.85 5.47 -9.84
N LEU A 169 -4.89 6.12 -9.29
CA LEU A 169 -4.97 6.41 -7.85
C LEU A 169 -5.01 5.14 -7.02
N SER A 170 -5.65 4.07 -7.51
CA SER A 170 -5.63 2.76 -6.85
C SER A 170 -4.23 2.16 -6.84
N ASN A 171 -3.51 2.20 -7.96
CA ASN A 171 -2.13 1.71 -8.07
C ASN A 171 -1.19 2.48 -7.14
N VAL A 172 -1.26 3.82 -7.13
CA VAL A 172 -0.43 4.65 -6.26
C VAL A 172 -0.81 4.47 -4.79
N SER A 173 -2.10 4.25 -4.47
CA SER A 173 -2.53 3.91 -3.11
C SER A 173 -1.90 2.60 -2.61
N VAL A 174 -1.91 1.56 -3.45
CA VAL A 174 -1.28 0.27 -3.14
C VAL A 174 0.22 0.45 -2.95
N LEU A 175 0.90 1.15 -3.86
CA LEU A 175 2.33 1.42 -3.79
C LEU A 175 2.68 2.19 -2.51
N GLY A 176 2.00 3.30 -2.24
CA GLY A 176 2.23 4.14 -1.06
C GLY A 176 2.01 3.36 0.24
N SER A 177 0.97 2.52 0.30
CA SER A 177 0.67 1.71 1.49
C SER A 177 1.68 0.59 1.70
N LEU A 178 2.11 -0.06 0.61
CA LEU A 178 3.18 -1.06 0.65
C LEU A 178 4.49 -0.43 1.13
N MET A 179 4.89 0.70 0.55
CA MET A 179 6.11 1.41 0.93
C MET A 179 6.04 1.90 2.38
N LYS A 180 4.92 2.48 2.81
CA LYS A 180 4.70 2.85 4.22
C LYS A 180 4.89 1.66 5.16
N THR A 181 4.32 0.50 4.81
CA THR A 181 4.45 -0.73 5.61
C THR A 181 5.89 -1.24 5.64
N MET A 182 6.55 -1.33 4.47
CA MET A 182 7.94 -1.76 4.37
C MET A 182 8.90 -0.81 5.09
N SER A 183 8.68 0.51 5.00
CA SER A 183 9.46 1.52 5.72
C SER A 183 9.19 1.53 7.22
N ASN A 184 8.05 1.05 7.70
CA ASN A 184 7.82 0.87 9.13
C ASN A 184 8.53 -0.40 9.64
N LEU A 185 8.57 -1.46 8.83
CA LEU A 185 9.29 -2.70 9.15
C LEU A 185 10.80 -2.58 8.96
N SER A 186 11.30 -1.60 8.21
CA SER A 186 12.72 -1.43 7.95
C SER A 186 13.53 -1.14 9.21
N ASP A 187 12.92 -0.60 10.27
CA ASP A 187 13.57 -0.40 11.57
C ASP A 187 14.05 -1.74 12.17
N LEU A 188 13.32 -2.83 11.95
CA LEU A 188 13.73 -4.17 12.39
C LEU A 188 14.99 -4.65 11.63
N ASN A 189 15.00 -4.46 10.31
CA ASN A 189 16.14 -4.80 9.46
C ASN A 189 17.37 -3.95 9.82
N MET A 190 17.15 -2.67 10.12
CA MET A 190 18.19 -1.75 10.58
C MET A 190 18.72 -2.15 11.96
N GLY A 191 17.87 -2.64 12.86
CA GLY A 191 18.29 -3.18 14.15
C GLY A 191 19.22 -4.37 13.98
N LEU A 192 18.81 -5.35 13.16
CA LEU A 192 19.64 -6.51 12.81
C LEU A 192 20.97 -6.10 12.18
N LEU A 193 20.94 -5.11 11.28
CA LEU A 193 22.13 -4.57 10.64
C LEU A 193 23.08 -3.93 11.66
N CYS A 194 22.55 -3.14 12.59
CA CYS A 194 23.31 -2.53 13.67
C CYS A 194 23.99 -3.60 14.55
N GLU A 195 23.28 -4.69 14.86
CA GLU A 195 23.86 -5.81 15.61
C GLU A 195 24.94 -6.55 14.81
N ALA A 196 24.65 -6.92 13.56
CA ALA A 196 25.56 -7.69 12.72
C ALA A 196 26.88 -6.96 12.42
N LEU A 197 26.81 -5.64 12.26
CA LEU A 197 27.97 -4.80 11.99
C LEU A 197 28.58 -4.18 13.25
N SER A 198 28.06 -4.53 14.44
CA SER A 198 28.49 -3.99 15.73
C SER A 198 28.51 -2.45 15.74
N VAL A 199 27.45 -1.83 15.19
CA VAL A 199 27.28 -0.38 15.18
C VAL A 199 27.17 0.12 16.62
N PRO A 200 28.05 1.01 17.07
CA PRO A 200 28.08 1.42 18.47
C PRO A 200 26.86 2.21 18.92
N TYR A 201 26.48 2.04 20.18
CA TYR A 201 25.36 2.75 20.80
C TYR A 201 25.58 4.28 20.84
N ASP A 202 26.80 4.74 21.13
CA ASP A 202 27.14 6.18 21.17
C ASP A 202 26.95 6.89 19.82
N PHE A 203 27.10 6.16 18.71
CA PHE A 203 26.87 6.67 17.37
C PHE A 203 25.38 6.99 17.14
N LEU A 204 24.47 6.13 17.61
CA LEU A 204 23.03 6.35 17.50
C LEU A 204 22.57 7.53 18.39
N LEU A 205 23.32 7.84 19.44
CA LEU A 205 23.06 8.98 20.33
C LEU A 205 23.66 10.31 19.84
N LEU A 206 24.33 10.34 18.70
CA LEU A 206 24.95 11.57 18.20
C LEU A 206 23.91 12.68 17.94
N PRO A 207 24.10 13.89 18.48
CA PRO A 207 23.20 15.01 18.24
C PRO A 207 23.03 15.34 16.75
N GLU A 208 24.08 15.13 15.94
CA GLU A 208 24.06 15.34 14.50
C GLU A 208 23.06 14.43 13.81
N LEU A 209 22.99 13.15 14.23
CA LEU A 209 22.06 12.17 13.70
C LEU A 209 20.60 12.51 14.10
N GLN A 210 20.41 13.01 15.33
CA GLN A 210 19.10 13.39 15.85
C GLN A 210 18.53 14.68 15.22
N LYS A 211 19.40 15.51 14.62
CA LYS A 211 18.99 16.73 13.88
C LYS A 211 18.52 16.43 12.46
N ILE A 212 18.73 15.21 11.94
CA ILE A 212 18.32 14.86 10.59
C ILE A 212 16.78 14.71 10.55
N PRO A 213 16.09 15.39 9.61
CA PRO A 213 14.63 15.29 9.47
C PRO A 213 14.18 13.84 9.34
N ASN A 214 13.08 13.48 10.03
CA ASN A 214 12.43 12.17 9.98
C ASN A 214 13.26 10.97 10.49
N VAL A 215 14.54 11.15 10.85
CA VAL A 215 15.43 10.08 11.33
C VAL A 215 15.26 9.79 12.83
N MET A 216 14.86 10.79 13.61
CA MET A 216 14.75 10.69 15.07
C MET A 216 13.87 9.52 15.54
N GLU A 217 12.73 9.29 14.87
CA GLU A 217 11.85 8.18 15.20
C GLU A 217 12.52 6.83 14.98
N THR A 218 13.20 6.64 13.84
CA THR A 218 13.97 5.43 13.55
C THR A 218 15.09 5.23 14.56
N VAL A 219 15.85 6.28 14.90
CA VAL A 219 16.93 6.19 15.89
C VAL A 219 16.38 5.77 17.24
N ARG A 220 15.26 6.35 17.69
CA ARG A 220 14.60 5.96 18.94
C ARG A 220 14.18 4.48 18.91
N ASN A 221 13.57 4.03 17.80
CA ASN A 221 13.17 2.64 17.65
C ASN A 221 14.38 1.69 17.65
N LEU A 222 15.49 2.08 17.03
CA LEU A 222 16.73 1.29 17.03
C LEU A 222 17.35 1.19 18.42
N LEU A 223 17.42 2.30 19.16
CA LEU A 223 17.92 2.28 20.54
C LEU A 223 17.10 1.31 21.41
N TRP A 224 15.77 1.28 21.23
CA TRP A 224 14.89 0.33 21.91
C TRP A 224 15.08 -1.11 21.44
N LEU A 225 15.13 -1.35 20.12
CA LEU A 225 15.33 -2.70 19.55
C LEU A 225 16.68 -3.31 19.93
N THR A 226 17.68 -2.48 20.23
CA THR A 226 19.05 -2.91 20.47
C THR A 226 19.51 -2.81 21.93
N GLU A 227 18.63 -2.36 22.84
CA GLU A 227 18.96 -2.02 24.23
C GLU A 227 19.70 -3.15 24.97
N ASP A 228 19.25 -4.40 24.79
CA ASP A 228 19.79 -5.59 25.48
C ASP A 228 20.83 -6.36 24.64
N SER A 229 21.19 -5.86 23.45
CA SER A 229 22.11 -6.60 22.58
C SER A 229 23.53 -6.61 23.14
N LYS A 230 24.06 -7.82 23.37
CA LYS A 230 25.46 -8.04 23.78
C LYS A 230 26.46 -7.86 22.63
N LEU A 231 25.97 -7.75 21.40
CA LEU A 231 26.78 -7.62 20.19
C LEU A 231 27.06 -6.16 19.83
N ILE A 232 26.30 -5.23 20.40
CA ILE A 232 26.46 -3.80 20.16
C ILE A 232 27.43 -3.20 21.17
N PRO A 233 28.58 -2.66 20.73
CA PRO A 233 29.53 -2.04 21.62
C PRO A 233 29.02 -0.67 22.09
N LYS A 234 29.38 -0.28 23.32
CA LYS A 234 29.00 1.05 23.84
C LYS A 234 29.70 2.20 23.12
N LYS A 235 30.93 1.98 22.62
CA LYS A 235 31.80 2.95 21.95
C LYS A 235 32.65 2.26 20.89
N GLY A 236 33.28 3.03 20.01
CA GLY A 236 34.24 2.52 19.01
C GLY A 236 33.64 2.47 17.61
N GLY A 237 33.83 1.39 16.87
CA GLY A 237 33.18 1.13 15.58
C GLY A 237 33.91 1.67 14.34
N ASP A 238 33.69 0.99 13.22
CA ASP A 238 34.28 1.30 11.92
C ASP A 238 33.65 2.57 11.32
N LYS A 239 34.49 3.51 10.85
CA LYS A 239 34.04 4.79 10.29
C LYS A 239 33.24 4.62 9.00
N THR A 240 33.64 3.68 8.14
CA THR A 240 32.95 3.36 6.89
C THR A 240 31.58 2.78 7.20
N VAL A 241 31.47 1.84 8.14
CA VAL A 241 30.19 1.27 8.59
C VAL A 241 29.27 2.37 9.14
N LYS A 242 29.78 3.23 10.02
CA LYS A 242 29.01 4.35 10.57
C LYS A 242 28.48 5.27 9.48
N SER A 243 29.32 5.60 8.50
CA SER A 243 28.91 6.42 7.34
C SER A 243 27.79 5.76 6.56
N LEU A 244 27.92 4.48 6.20
CA LEU A 244 26.92 3.73 5.45
C LEU A 244 25.59 3.64 6.22
N VAL A 245 25.65 3.36 7.53
CA VAL A 245 24.46 3.30 8.39
C VAL A 245 23.79 4.67 8.49
N SER A 246 24.54 5.77 8.66
CA SER A 246 23.92 7.10 8.66
C SER A 246 23.20 7.43 7.35
N THR A 247 23.81 7.12 6.20
CA THR A 247 23.19 7.35 4.90
C THR A 247 21.95 6.48 4.71
N GLN A 248 22.00 5.22 5.16
CA GLN A 248 20.86 4.31 5.12
C GLN A 248 19.70 4.79 6.01
N LEU A 249 19.99 5.35 7.19
CA LEU A 249 18.99 5.95 8.07
C LEU A 249 18.27 7.12 7.39
N VAL A 250 19.04 8.02 6.73
CA VAL A 250 18.49 9.16 6.00
C VAL A 250 17.53 8.69 4.91
N HIS A 251 17.97 7.79 4.03
CA HIS A 251 17.12 7.36 2.92
C HIS A 251 15.92 6.52 3.34
N ASN A 252 16.03 5.71 4.40
CA ASN A 252 14.87 5.02 4.97
C ASN A 252 13.84 5.99 5.55
N ALA A 253 14.30 7.05 6.23
CA ALA A 253 13.43 8.09 6.77
C ALA A 253 12.76 8.92 5.65
N GLU A 254 13.50 9.23 4.58
CA GLU A 254 12.97 9.86 3.37
C GLU A 254 11.89 8.98 2.71
N LEU A 255 12.15 7.68 2.52
CA LEU A 255 11.17 6.74 1.97
C LEU A 255 9.87 6.74 2.78
N ARG A 256 9.98 6.69 4.11
CA ARG A 256 8.81 6.74 5.00
C ARG A 256 8.02 8.03 4.81
N SER A 257 8.70 9.17 4.79
CA SER A 257 8.08 10.49 4.61
C SER A 257 7.43 10.66 3.24
N LEU A 258 8.10 10.21 2.17
CA LEU A 258 7.59 10.24 0.79
C LEU A 258 6.38 9.34 0.61
N ALA A 259 6.41 8.11 1.15
CA ALA A 259 5.27 7.21 1.11
C ALA A 259 4.03 7.83 1.79
N GLN A 260 4.20 8.47 2.95
CA GLN A 260 3.11 9.18 3.62
C GLN A 260 2.61 10.39 2.81
N SER A 261 3.51 11.14 2.20
CA SER A 261 3.17 12.31 1.37
C SER A 261 2.37 11.91 0.14
N ILE A 262 2.76 10.82 -0.52
CA ILE A 262 2.04 10.24 -1.66
C ILE A 262 0.62 9.84 -1.25
N LEU A 263 0.46 9.14 -0.13
CA LEU A 263 -0.86 8.74 0.36
C LEU A 263 -1.75 9.94 0.71
N LYS A 264 -1.18 11.01 1.26
CA LYS A 264 -1.91 12.27 1.52
C LYS A 264 -2.35 12.94 0.22
N GLU A 265 -1.47 13.02 -0.77
CA GLU A 265 -1.79 13.64 -2.05
C GLU A 265 -2.85 12.83 -2.80
N VAL A 266 -2.72 11.50 -2.85
CA VAL A 266 -3.75 10.61 -3.40
C VAL A 266 -5.09 10.77 -2.69
N SER A 267 -5.09 10.84 -1.35
CA SER A 267 -6.32 11.06 -0.57
C SER A 267 -6.98 12.40 -0.91
N LYS A 268 -6.19 13.46 -1.10
CA LYS A 268 -6.68 14.79 -1.50
C LYS A 268 -7.30 14.77 -2.91
N VAL A 269 -6.61 14.16 -3.87
CA VAL A 269 -7.11 14.03 -5.25
C VAL A 269 -8.40 13.21 -5.26
N PHE A 270 -8.38 12.04 -4.61
CA PHE A 270 -9.53 11.15 -4.52
C PHE A 270 -10.75 11.81 -3.87
N SER A 271 -10.54 12.55 -2.77
CA SER A 271 -11.62 13.28 -2.10
C SER A 271 -12.21 14.37 -2.96
N SER A 272 -11.37 15.05 -3.75
CA SER A 272 -11.78 16.10 -4.68
C SER A 272 -12.62 15.54 -5.82
N ILE A 273 -12.23 14.38 -6.36
CA ILE A 273 -12.99 13.63 -7.39
C ILE A 273 -14.34 13.19 -6.82
N CYS A 274 -14.37 12.54 -5.66
CA CYS A 274 -15.62 12.03 -5.07
C CYS A 274 -16.60 13.14 -4.69
N SER A 275 -16.11 14.35 -4.42
CA SER A 275 -16.91 15.46 -3.90
C SER A 275 -17.20 16.54 -4.95
N ASN A 276 -16.71 16.39 -6.19
CA ASN A 276 -16.82 17.39 -7.27
C ASN A 276 -16.44 18.82 -6.81
N LEU A 277 -15.37 18.94 -6.02
CA LEU A 277 -15.01 20.20 -5.36
C LEU A 277 -14.37 21.24 -6.29
N VAL A 278 -13.95 20.81 -7.49
CA VAL A 278 -13.24 21.66 -8.44
C VAL A 278 -14.23 22.15 -9.49
N GLN A 279 -14.22 23.47 -9.73
CA GLN A 279 -15.04 24.06 -10.79
C GLN A 279 -14.62 23.49 -12.15
N PRO A 280 -15.56 23.17 -13.06
CA PRO A 280 -15.24 22.57 -14.37
C PRO A 280 -14.20 23.35 -15.17
N GLU A 281 -14.24 24.68 -15.08
CA GLU A 281 -13.32 25.62 -15.75
C GLU A 281 -11.87 25.49 -15.25
N LEU A 282 -11.68 25.11 -13.98
CA LEU A 282 -10.37 24.93 -13.34
C LEU A 282 -9.89 23.48 -13.37
N GLN A 283 -10.75 22.53 -13.74
CA GLN A 283 -10.45 21.10 -13.66
C GLN A 283 -9.18 20.72 -14.41
N ASN A 284 -8.95 21.30 -15.60
CA ASN A 284 -7.76 21.00 -16.39
C ASN A 284 -6.47 21.48 -15.71
N VAL A 285 -6.48 22.69 -15.14
CA VAL A 285 -5.33 23.26 -14.42
C VAL A 285 -5.04 22.43 -13.16
N VAL A 286 -6.08 22.09 -12.42
CA VAL A 286 -5.97 21.29 -11.19
C VAL A 286 -5.48 19.87 -11.49
N ASN A 287 -5.99 19.23 -12.54
CA ASN A 287 -5.51 17.91 -12.98
C ASN A 287 -4.00 17.95 -13.30
N LYS A 288 -3.53 18.96 -14.05
CA LYS A 288 -2.09 19.12 -14.35
C LYS A 288 -1.26 19.35 -13.09
N ALA A 289 -1.76 20.14 -12.14
CA ALA A 289 -1.07 20.38 -10.87
C ALA A 289 -0.96 19.10 -10.03
N TRP A 290 -2.04 18.32 -9.93
CA TRP A 290 -2.02 17.01 -9.27
C TRP A 290 -1.08 16.03 -9.97
N SER A 291 -1.05 16.06 -11.30
CA SER A 291 -0.15 15.23 -12.11
C SER A 291 1.31 15.52 -11.77
N ALA A 292 1.71 16.78 -11.89
CA ALA A 292 3.08 17.20 -11.59
C ALA A 292 3.48 16.95 -10.13
N SER A 293 2.54 17.15 -9.19
CA SER A 293 2.75 16.88 -7.76
C SER A 293 3.04 15.39 -7.51
N LEU A 294 2.18 14.51 -8.01
CA LEU A 294 2.34 13.07 -7.83
C LEU A 294 3.56 12.52 -8.60
N ASP A 295 3.85 13.02 -9.79
CA ASP A 295 5.07 12.66 -10.53
C ASP A 295 6.33 13.04 -9.78
N SER A 296 6.38 14.26 -9.23
CA SER A 296 7.52 14.72 -8.44
C SER A 296 7.75 13.79 -7.23
N GLN A 297 6.68 13.45 -6.50
CA GLN A 297 6.77 12.57 -5.34
C GLN A 297 7.14 11.13 -5.70
N LEU A 298 6.58 10.57 -6.78
CA LEU A 298 6.89 9.23 -7.25
C LEU A 298 8.34 9.12 -7.75
N ASN A 299 8.84 10.14 -8.45
CA ASN A 299 10.24 10.20 -8.88
C ASN A 299 11.19 10.31 -7.69
N ALA A 300 10.86 11.13 -6.69
CA ALA A 300 11.62 11.20 -5.45
C ALA A 300 11.63 9.86 -4.71
N LEU A 301 10.48 9.19 -4.60
CA LEU A 301 10.35 7.87 -3.99
C LEU A 301 11.24 6.83 -4.72
N LEU A 302 11.19 6.81 -6.06
CA LEU A 302 12.02 5.93 -6.87
C LEU A 302 13.52 6.18 -6.65
N TYR A 303 13.91 7.45 -6.58
CA TYR A 303 15.30 7.84 -6.29
C TYR A 303 15.75 7.33 -4.91
N SER A 304 14.98 7.59 -3.85
CA SER A 304 15.29 7.10 -2.50
C SER A 304 15.32 5.57 -2.44
N LEU A 305 14.42 4.88 -3.16
CA LEU A 305 14.39 3.40 -3.21
C LEU A 305 15.64 2.83 -3.88
N LYS A 306 16.11 3.46 -4.97
CA LYS A 306 17.37 3.09 -5.63
C LYS A 306 18.54 3.24 -4.68
N ASN A 307 18.62 4.36 -3.95
CA ASN A 307 19.72 4.59 -3.00
C ASN A 307 19.70 3.58 -1.85
N VAL A 308 18.53 3.30 -1.27
CA VAL A 308 18.38 2.24 -0.25
C VAL A 308 18.82 0.88 -0.78
N THR A 309 18.48 0.54 -2.02
CA THR A 309 18.89 -0.72 -2.66
C THR A 309 20.41 -0.80 -2.85
N VAL A 310 21.04 0.27 -3.32
CA VAL A 310 22.50 0.35 -3.47
C VAL A 310 23.18 0.17 -2.11
N LEU A 311 22.72 0.88 -1.08
CA LEU A 311 23.29 0.78 0.26
C LEU A 311 23.09 -0.60 0.88
N TYR A 312 21.95 -1.26 0.67
CA TYR A 312 21.78 -2.66 1.09
C TYR A 312 22.79 -3.58 0.38
N ASN A 313 23.04 -3.38 -0.92
CA ASN A 313 24.04 -4.17 -1.64
C ASN A 313 25.48 -3.92 -1.16
N GLU A 314 25.77 -2.75 -0.59
CA GLU A 314 27.07 -2.45 0.04
C GLU A 314 27.19 -3.00 1.47
N LEU A 315 26.10 -2.92 2.25
CA LEU A 315 26.06 -3.35 3.65
C LEU A 315 25.99 -4.88 3.79
N LEU A 316 25.28 -5.56 2.88
CA LEU A 316 25.05 -6.99 2.97
C LEU A 316 26.34 -7.84 2.90
N PRO A 317 27.32 -7.57 2.01
CA PRO A 317 28.62 -8.24 2.04
C PRO A 317 29.38 -8.04 3.35
N LEU A 318 29.31 -6.83 3.95
CA LEU A 318 29.95 -6.55 5.23
C LEU A 318 29.32 -7.37 6.36
N MET A 319 27.99 -7.50 6.35
CA MET A 319 27.27 -8.35 7.31
C MET A 319 27.70 -9.81 7.15
N PHE A 320 27.74 -10.34 5.92
CA PHE A 320 28.18 -11.71 5.67
C PHE A 320 29.64 -11.96 6.06
N SER A 321 30.54 -11.00 5.82
CA SER A 321 31.93 -11.09 6.28
C SER A 321 32.00 -11.19 7.81
N LYS A 322 31.26 -10.34 8.52
CA LYS A 322 31.21 -10.34 9.99
C LYS A 322 30.64 -11.62 10.58
N TYR A 323 29.58 -12.17 9.96
CA TYR A 323 29.05 -13.48 10.34
C TYR A 323 30.07 -14.60 10.10
N SER A 324 30.78 -14.57 8.96
CA SER A 324 31.78 -15.57 8.62
C SER A 324 33.00 -15.53 9.56
N GLU A 325 33.49 -14.34 9.89
CA GLU A 325 34.53 -14.13 10.91
C GLU A 325 34.12 -14.71 12.26
N SER A 326 32.90 -14.41 12.69
CA SER A 326 32.36 -14.90 13.98
C SER A 326 32.23 -16.41 14.00
N TYR A 327 31.72 -17.02 12.92
CA TYR A 327 31.61 -18.48 12.78
C TYR A 327 32.99 -19.17 12.80
N ASN A 328 33.96 -18.63 12.06
CA ASN A 328 35.31 -19.16 12.03
C ASN A 328 36.00 -19.04 13.39
N ASN A 329 35.80 -17.94 14.11
CA ASN A 329 36.33 -17.75 15.46
C ASN A 329 35.72 -18.75 16.46
N VAL A 330 34.41 -19.01 16.39
CA VAL A 330 33.77 -20.04 17.24
C VAL A 330 34.33 -21.43 16.93
N ARG A 331 34.54 -21.76 15.65
CA ARG A 331 35.12 -23.04 15.24
C ARG A 331 36.57 -23.20 15.72
N ILE A 332 37.37 -22.15 15.63
CA ILE A 332 38.76 -22.12 16.13
C ILE A 332 38.79 -22.26 17.66
N ILE A 333 37.89 -21.56 18.38
CA ILE A 333 37.78 -21.68 19.84
C ILE A 333 37.36 -23.09 20.24
N GLN A 334 36.40 -23.70 19.55
CA GLN A 334 35.99 -25.09 19.80
C GLN A 334 37.13 -26.08 19.54
N LEU A 335 37.90 -25.88 18.47
CA LEU A 335 39.10 -26.68 18.17
C LEU A 335 40.18 -26.52 19.25
N ASN A 336 40.42 -25.30 19.73
CA ASN A 336 41.39 -25.02 20.77
C ASN A 336 40.96 -25.57 22.14
N ILE A 337 39.67 -25.52 22.49
CA ILE A 337 39.13 -26.15 23.70
C ILE A 337 39.27 -27.68 23.62
N PHE A 338 38.99 -28.29 22.46
CA PHE A 338 39.22 -29.72 22.26
C PHE A 338 40.70 -30.09 22.43
N TYR A 339 41.62 -29.26 21.93
CA TYR A 339 43.06 -29.49 22.07
C TYR A 339 43.56 -29.37 23.51
N ILE A 340 42.98 -28.44 24.30
CA ILE A 340 43.30 -28.26 25.73
C ILE A 340 42.74 -29.40 26.59
N ILE A 341 41.64 -30.04 26.19
CA ILE A 341 41.06 -31.20 26.91
C ILE A 341 41.79 -32.51 26.59
N LEU A 342 42.55 -32.56 25.48
CA LEU A 342 43.30 -33.73 25.01
C LEU A 342 44.79 -33.76 25.44
N ILE A 343 45.26 -32.71 26.15
CA ILE A 343 46.57 -32.66 26.85
C ILE A 343 46.29 -32.86 28.34
#